data_AF-A0A2G5QY74-F1
#
_entry.id   AF-A0A2G5QY74-F1
#
_cell.length_a   1.000
_cell.length_b   1.000
_cell.length_c   1.000
_cell.angle_alpha   90.00
_cell.angle_beta   90.00
_cell.angle_gamma   90.00
#
_symmetry.space_group_name_H-M   'P 1'
#
loop_
_entity.id
_entity.type
_entity.pdbx_description
1 polymer ?
#
loop_
_entity_poly.entity_id
_entity_poly.type
_entity_poly.pdbx_seq_one_letter_code
_entity_poly.pdbx_strand_id
1 'polypeptide(L)' 'MDTSLSAQLEAALREIVGDGAALTSLTIDFASGLEEAALRPKAWVERATRSLVFAQGELRRPNGSLAASASAVFRRAGD' A
#
# COMPACT_ATOMS: atom_id res chain seq x y z
N MET A 1 -16.77 10.63 -0.91
CA MET A 1 -16.21 10.39 0.43
C MET A 1 -14.72 10.49 0.29
N ASP A 2 -14.06 11.26 1.15
CA ASP A 2 -12.61 11.24 1.19
C ASP A 2 -12.16 9.86 1.69
N THR A 3 -11.36 9.15 0.91
CA THR A 3 -10.90 7.80 1.26
C THR A 3 -9.72 7.94 2.22
N SER A 4 -9.76 7.25 3.36
CA SER A 4 -8.66 7.33 4.34
C SER A 4 -7.31 6.93 3.73
N LEU A 5 -6.21 7.47 4.24
CA LEU A 5 -4.85 7.12 3.79
C LEU A 5 -4.63 5.61 3.81
N SER A 6 -5.14 4.92 4.83
CA SER A 6 -5.06 3.47 4.95
C SER A 6 -5.77 2.76 3.81
N ALA A 7 -6.99 3.19 3.46
CA ALA A 7 -7.75 2.60 2.37
C ALA A 7 -7.13 2.88 0.99
N GLN A 8 -6.54 4.06 0.79
CA GLN A 8 -5.80 4.37 -0.44
C GLN A 8 -4.54 3.50 -0.59
N LEU A 9 -3.77 3.30 0.49
CA LEU A 9 -2.59 2.43 0.49
C LEU A 9 -2.97 0.97 0.25
N GLU A 10 -3.98 0.46 0.95
CA GLU A 10 -4.45 -0.91 0.75
C GLU A 10 -4.91 -1.14 -0.69
N ALA A 11 -5.64 -0.19 -1.28
CA ALA A 11 -6.08 -0.27 -2.67
C ALA A 11 -4.89 -0.33 -3.65
N ALA A 12 -3.92 0.58 -3.51
CA ALA A 12 -2.72 0.60 -4.36
C ALA A 12 -1.87 -0.68 -4.23
N LEU A 13 -1.77 -1.23 -3.02
CA LEU A 13 -1.08 -2.50 -2.76
C LEU A 13 -1.82 -3.69 -3.37
N ARG A 14 -3.16 -3.73 -3.27
CA ARG A 14 -3.97 -4.79 -3.89
C ARG A 14 -3.87 -4.77 -5.41
N GLU A 15 -3.87 -3.57 -6.01
CA GLU A 15 -3.76 -3.39 -7.46
C GLU A 15 -2.48 -4.03 -8.02
N ILE A 16 -1.32 -3.78 -7.38
CA ILE A 16 -0.03 -4.32 -7.86
C ILE A 16 0.18 -5.80 -7.54
N VAL A 17 -0.49 -6.33 -6.50
CA VAL A 17 -0.42 -7.76 -6.17
C VAL A 17 -1.33 -8.58 -7.08
N GLY A 18 -2.43 -7.98 -7.53
CA GLY A 18 -3.44 -8.62 -8.37
C GLY A 18 -4.31 -9.61 -7.58
N ASP A 19 -5.21 -10.25 -8.32
CA ASP A 19 -6.13 -11.23 -7.76
C ASP A 19 -5.41 -12.52 -7.30
N GLY A 20 -6.00 -13.25 -6.37
CA GLY A 20 -5.49 -14.55 -5.92
C GLY A 20 -4.53 -14.52 -4.73
N ALA A 21 -4.28 -13.33 -4.14
CA ALA A 21 -3.57 -13.21 -2.88
C ALA A 21 -4.37 -12.43 -1.83
N ALA A 22 -4.51 -13.00 -0.64
CA ALA A 22 -5.21 -12.40 0.49
C ALA A 22 -4.24 -11.59 1.37
N LEU A 23 -4.61 -10.36 1.71
CA LEU A 23 -3.85 -9.53 2.65
C LEU A 23 -3.76 -10.24 4.01
N THR A 24 -2.53 -10.45 4.49
CA THR A 24 -2.24 -11.14 5.76
C THR A 24 -1.82 -10.15 6.84
N SER A 25 -1.01 -9.15 6.48
CA SER A 25 -0.65 -8.04 7.37
C SER A 25 -0.43 -6.77 6.57
N LEU A 26 -0.72 -5.64 7.22
CA LEU A 26 -0.50 -4.30 6.71
C LEU A 26 -0.02 -3.42 7.86
N THR A 27 1.20 -2.91 7.75
CA THR A 27 1.75 -1.90 8.65
C THR A 27 1.78 -0.58 7.90
N ILE A 28 1.27 0.49 8.51
CA ILE A 28 1.24 1.83 7.93
C ILE A 28 1.92 2.80 8.89
N ASP A 29 2.87 3.56 8.38
CA ASP A 29 3.50 4.68 9.05
C ASP A 29 2.90 5.98 8.50
N PHE A 30 2.31 6.80 9.38
CA PHE A 30 1.74 8.08 9.00
C PHE A 30 2.77 9.19 9.22
N ALA A 31 3.00 9.98 8.18
CA ALA A 31 3.82 11.17 8.30
C ALA A 31 3.00 12.31 8.94
N SER A 32 3.68 13.24 9.59
CA SER A 32 3.05 14.45 10.10
C SER A 32 2.55 15.36 8.96
N GLY A 33 1.61 16.26 9.28
CA GLY A 33 1.09 17.27 8.37
C GLY A 33 -0.34 16.98 7.89
N LEU A 34 -1.19 18.00 8.00
CA LEU A 34 -2.64 17.93 7.74
C LEU A 34 -3.03 18.36 6.31
N GLU A 35 -2.07 18.52 5.40
CA GLU A 35 -2.40 18.91 4.02
C GLU A 35 -3.21 17.80 3.33
N GLU A 36 -4.53 18.01 3.28
CA GLU A 36 -5.41 17.42 2.28
C GLU A 36 -4.90 17.87 0.91
N ALA A 37 -4.28 16.94 0.21
CA ALA A 37 -3.69 17.18 -1.08
C ALA A 37 -4.07 16.06 -2.04
N ALA A 38 -4.00 16.33 -3.34
CA ALA A 38 -4.11 15.29 -4.36
C ALA A 38 -2.92 14.32 -4.24
N LEU A 39 -3.09 13.31 -3.37
CA LEU A 39 -2.06 12.32 -3.07
C LEU A 39 -1.73 11.51 -4.32
N ARG A 40 -0.45 11.18 -4.45
CA ARG A 40 0.07 10.34 -5.53
C ARG A 40 0.43 8.98 -4.95
N PRO A 41 -0.39 7.95 -5.19
CA PRO A 41 -0.06 6.60 -4.77
C PRO A 41 1.09 6.04 -5.62
N LYS A 42 1.95 5.26 -4.97
CA LYS A 42 2.95 4.42 -5.60
C LYS A 42 3.01 3.11 -4.82
N ALA A 43 2.99 1.98 -5.51
CA ALA A 43 3.16 0.68 -4.88
C ALA A 43 4.02 -0.24 -5.76
N TRP A 44 4.71 -1.19 -5.15
CA TRP A 44 5.55 -2.17 -5.85
C TRP A 44 5.69 -3.45 -5.04
N VAL A 45 5.96 -4.55 -5.75
CA VAL A 45 6.34 -5.82 -5.13
C VAL A 45 7.84 -5.76 -4.85
N GLU A 46 8.21 -5.84 -3.58
CA GLU A 46 9.60 -5.91 -3.15
C GLU A 46 10.15 -7.33 -3.35
N ARG A 47 9.34 -8.35 -3.02
CA ARG A 47 9.70 -9.76 -3.14
C ARG A 47 8.45 -10.63 -3.28
N ALA A 48 8.55 -11.71 -4.06
CA ALA A 48 7.54 -12.76 -4.10
C ALA A 48 8.16 -14.15 -3.89
N THR A 49 7.39 -15.06 -3.29
CA THR A 49 7.69 -16.48 -3.15
C THR A 49 6.54 -17.30 -3.75
N ARG A 50 6.55 -18.63 -3.60
CA ARG A 50 5.42 -19.48 -4.00
C ARG A 50 4.13 -19.07 -3.28
N SER A 51 4.19 -18.83 -1.97
CA SER A 51 3.01 -18.63 -1.13
C SER A 51 2.81 -17.20 -0.62
N LEU A 52 3.82 -16.33 -0.70
CA LEU A 52 3.78 -14.97 -0.15
C LEU A 52 4.20 -13.91 -1.16
N VAL A 53 3.60 -12.73 -1.06
CA VAL A 53 4.02 -11.51 -1.77
C VAL A 53 4.25 -10.42 -0.74
N PHE A 54 5.44 -9.83 -0.77
CA PHE A 54 5.85 -8.70 0.06
C PHE A 54 5.78 -7.45 -0.81
N ALA A 55 4.93 -6.51 -0.44
CA ALA A 55 4.67 -5.29 -1.20
C ALA A 55 4.88 -4.06 -0.32
N GLN A 56 5.34 -2.99 -0.96
CA GLN A 56 5.47 -1.68 -0.34
C GLN A 56 4.64 -0.64 -1.07
N GLY A 57 4.20 0.37 -0.34
CA GLY A 57 3.35 1.44 -0.85
C GLY A 57 3.70 2.77 -0.20
N GLU A 58 3.53 3.85 -0.96
CA GLU A 58 3.68 5.22 -0.49
C GLU A 58 2.51 6.06 -1.02
N LEU A 59 2.02 6.97 -0.18
CA LEU A 59 1.24 8.13 -0.62
C LEU A 59 2.12 9.37 -0.46
N ARG A 60 2.32 10.09 -1.56
CA ARG A 60 3.08 11.34 -1.56
C ARG A 60 2.19 12.53 -1.85
N ARG A 61 2.44 13.65 -1.18
CA ARG A 61 1.82 14.93 -1.50
C ARG A 61 2.39 15.48 -2.82
N PRO A 62 1.74 16.46 -3.45
CA PRO A 62 2.24 17.10 -4.68
C PRO A 62 3.64 17.70 -4.54
N ASN A 63 4.02 18.15 -3.33
CA ASN A 63 5.35 18.65 -3.02
C ASN A 63 6.41 17.54 -2.86
N GLY A 64 6.05 16.27 -3.05
CA GLY A 64 6.93 15.11 -2.94
C GLY A 64 7.11 14.55 -1.52
N SER A 65 6.63 15.27 -0.49
CA SER A 65 6.66 14.79 0.89
C SER A 65 5.78 13.57 1.09
N LEU A 66 6.18 12.68 2.02
CA LEU A 66 5.41 11.50 2.36
C LEU A 66 4.18 11.90 3.20
N ALA A 67 3.01 11.36 2.87
CA ALA A 67 1.82 11.41 3.71
C ALA A 67 1.67 10.12 4.52
N ALA A 68 1.94 8.97 3.91
CA ALA A 68 2.03 7.68 4.59
C ALA A 68 2.85 6.69 3.75
N SER A 69 3.46 5.71 4.41
CA SER A 69 4.07 4.53 3.79
C SER A 69 3.48 3.26 4.37
N ALA A 70 3.46 2.19 3.58
CA ALA A 70 2.96 0.90 3.97
C ALA A 70 3.93 -0.23 3.60
N SER A 71 3.97 -1.24 4.47
CA SER A 71 4.50 -2.56 4.16
C SER A 71 3.40 -3.59 4.34
N ALA A 72 3.19 -4.43 3.33
CA ALA A 72 2.16 -5.44 3.34
C ALA A 72 2.70 -6.83 2.98
N VAL A 73 2.11 -7.83 3.60
CA VAL A 73 2.31 -9.24 3.27
C VAL A 73 0.99 -9.80 2.78
N PHE A 74 0.99 -10.37 1.59
CA PHE A 74 -0.13 -11.10 1.02
C PHE A 74 0.21 -12.59 0.96
N ARG A 75 -0.79 -13.44 1.14
CA ARG A 75 -0.69 -14.90 0.99
C ARG A 75 -1.47 -15.32 -0.24
N ARG A 76 -0.82 -16.01 -1.18
CA ARG A 76 -1.51 -16.66 -2.30
C ARG A 76 -2.31 -17.85 -1.76
N ALA A 77 -3.52 -18.06 -2.28
CA ALA A 77 -4.19 -19.33 -2.03
C ALA A 77 -3.25 -20.46 -2.49
N GLY A 78 -3.03 -21.46 -1.63
CA GLY A 78 -2.36 -22.67 -2.10
C GLY A 78 -3.29 -23.34 -3.10
N ASP A 79 -2.73 -23.75 -4.24
CA ASP A 79 -3.40 -24.71 -5.13
C ASP A 79 -3.79 -25.98 -4.35
#